data_AF-A0A482V8Z3-F1
#
_entry.id   AF-A0A482V8Z3-F1
#
_cell.length_a   1.000
_cell.length_b   1.000
_cell.length_c   1.000
_cell.angle_alpha   90.00
_cell.angle_beta   90.00
_cell.angle_gamma   90.00
#
_symmetry.space_group_name_H-M   'P 1'
#
loop_
_entity.id
_entity.type
_entity.pdbx_description
1 polymer ?
#
loop_
_entity_poly.entity_id
_entity_poly.type
_entity_poly.pdbx_seq_one_letter_code
_entity_poly.pdbx_strand_id
1 'polypeptide(L)'
;MDKKSQKVTKKQSDMSKSSVIYRNPFLNFLQDFRKKNIGLTSQEVMQKAAEMWRKMSENEKAPYYEMAKNAPKRKKRKSGRKRRRARRARSYSSQRSTSSSRD
;
A
#
# COMPACT_ATOMS: atom_id res chain seq x y z
N MET A 1 29.57 -3.66 27.79
CA MET A 1 28.15 -3.27 27.87
C MET A 1 27.90 -2.23 26.79
N ASP A 2 27.92 -2.72 25.55
CA ASP A 2 28.23 -1.92 24.37
C ASP A 2 26.95 -1.33 23.76
N LYS A 3 26.66 -0.08 24.12
CA LYS A 3 25.64 0.73 23.45
C LYS A 3 26.20 1.21 22.11
N LYS A 4 26.15 0.35 21.09
CA LYS A 4 26.50 0.74 19.71
C LYS A 4 25.36 1.58 19.11
N SER A 5 25.38 2.87 19.43
CA SER A 5 24.62 3.90 18.73
C SER A 5 25.04 3.92 17.26
N GLN A 6 24.21 3.33 16.41
CA GLN A 6 24.35 3.50 14.97
C GLN A 6 23.91 4.91 14.60
N LYS A 7 24.89 5.81 14.44
CA LYS A 7 24.76 7.03 13.65
C LYS A 7 24.38 6.62 12.23
N VAL A 8 23.13 6.79 11.83
CA VAL A 8 22.72 6.67 10.42
C VAL A 8 22.70 8.06 9.82
N THR A 9 23.73 8.30 9.01
CA THR A 9 23.96 9.50 8.25
C THR A 9 22.82 9.79 7.28
N LYS A 10 22.47 11.07 7.21
CA LYS A 10 21.59 11.71 6.25
C LYS A 10 22.06 11.41 4.83
N LYS A 11 21.29 10.62 4.06
CA LYS A 11 21.30 10.62 2.59
C LYS A 11 19.86 10.67 2.08
N GLN A 12 19.35 11.90 2.02
CA GLN A 12 18.22 12.30 1.19
C GLN A 12 18.73 12.35 -0.26
N SER A 13 18.74 11.23 -0.98
CA SER A 13 19.03 11.22 -2.43
C SER A 13 18.71 9.85 -3.05
N ASP A 14 17.43 9.49 -3.16
CA ASP A 14 16.84 8.82 -4.34
C ASP A 14 15.32 8.64 -4.16
N MET A 15 14.59 9.77 -4.05
CA MET A 15 13.13 9.79 -4.01
C MET A 15 12.50 9.71 -5.42
N SER A 16 13.17 9.10 -6.41
CA SER A 16 12.82 9.31 -7.82
C SER A 16 11.97 8.23 -8.50
N LYS A 17 11.66 7.09 -7.87
CA LYS A 17 10.98 5.97 -8.58
C LYS A 17 9.68 5.45 -7.96
N SER A 18 9.15 6.07 -6.92
CA SER A 18 7.80 5.79 -6.45
C SER A 18 6.85 6.95 -6.77
N SER A 19 6.18 6.86 -7.92
CA SER A 19 5.22 7.86 -8.41
C SER A 19 3.98 8.02 -7.53
N VAL A 20 3.80 7.18 -6.51
CA VAL A 20 2.61 7.18 -5.65
C VAL A 20 2.98 7.61 -4.24
N ILE A 21 2.60 8.84 -3.90
CA ILE A 21 2.60 9.35 -2.53
C ILE A 21 1.27 8.93 -1.87
N TYR A 22 1.35 8.28 -0.72
CA TYR A 22 0.19 7.85 0.06
C TYR A 22 -0.20 8.92 1.09
N ARG A 23 -1.50 9.01 1.37
CA ARG A 23 -2.05 9.83 2.46
C ARG A 23 -1.70 9.27 3.84
N ASN A 24 -1.30 8.00 3.92
CA ASN A 24 -0.85 7.39 5.15
C ASN A 24 0.68 7.51 5.24
N PRO A 25 1.22 8.21 6.25
CA PRO A 25 2.67 8.42 6.40
C PRO A 25 3.43 7.11 6.56
N PHE A 26 2.86 6.13 7.26
CA PHE A 26 3.48 4.81 7.42
C PHE A 26 3.65 4.09 6.08
N LEU A 27 2.71 4.23 5.13
CA LEU A 27 2.84 3.60 3.82
C LEU A 27 3.96 4.23 2.98
N ASN A 28 4.21 5.53 3.14
CA ASN A 28 5.36 6.19 2.52
C ASN A 28 6.67 5.66 3.11
N PHE A 29 6.75 5.54 4.44
CA PHE A 29 7.90 4.92 5.11
C PHE A 29 8.10 3.46 4.69
N LEU A 30 7.03 2.66 4.65
CA LEU A 30 7.09 1.25 4.28
C LEU A 30 7.64 1.06 2.87
N GLN A 31 7.30 1.95 1.95
CA GLN A 31 7.81 1.94 0.59
C GLN A 31 9.33 2.09 0.56
N ASP A 32 9.88 3.02 1.34
CA ASP A 32 11.32 3.22 1.45
C ASP A 32 12.01 2.10 2.22
N PHE A 33 11.36 1.62 3.28
CA PHE A 33 11.84 0.47 4.04
C PHE A 33 11.97 -0.77 3.16
N ARG A 34 11.00 -1.02 2.28
CA ARG A 34 11.05 -2.14 1.33
C ARG A 34 12.17 -2.00 0.30
N LYS A 35 12.43 -0.79 -0.21
CA LYS A 35 13.54 -0.54 -1.14
C LYS A 35 14.91 -0.81 -0.51
N LYS A 36 15.06 -0.56 0.79
CA LYS A 36 16.31 -0.81 1.53
C LYS A 36 16.49 -2.27 1.93
N ASN A 37 15.40 -3.05 1.98
CA ASN A 37 15.40 -4.45 2.42
C ASN A 37 14.97 -5.39 1.27
N ILE A 38 15.72 -5.33 0.17
CA ILE A 38 15.52 -6.23 -0.97
C ILE A 38 15.96 -7.63 -0.55
N GLY A 39 15.08 -8.62 -0.69
CA GLY A 39 15.34 -10.01 -0.31
C GLY A 39 14.54 -10.51 0.89
N LEU A 40 13.91 -9.61 1.66
CA LEU A 40 12.94 -10.01 2.69
C LEU A 40 11.58 -10.29 2.07
N THR A 41 10.86 -11.24 2.66
CA THR A 41 9.46 -11.49 2.27
C THR A 41 8.58 -10.29 2.64
N SER A 42 7.45 -10.14 1.95
CA SER A 42 6.54 -9.02 2.21
C SER A 42 6.02 -8.99 3.65
N GLN A 43 5.86 -10.16 4.28
CA GLN A 43 5.44 -10.27 5.68
C GLN A 43 6.53 -9.79 6.64
N GLU A 44 7.77 -10.22 6.45
CA GLU A 44 8.91 -9.80 7.27
C GLU A 44 9.18 -8.29 7.14
N VAL A 45 9.10 -7.76 5.91
CA VAL A 45 9.21 -6.32 5.66
C VAL A 45 8.15 -5.57 6.46
N MET A 46 6.89 -6.03 6.44
CA MET A 46 5.80 -5.39 7.17
C MET A 46 6.04 -5.40 8.69
N GLN A 47 6.41 -6.56 9.25
CA GLN A 47 6.65 -6.71 10.69
C GLN A 47 7.80 -5.81 11.15
N LYS A 48 8.96 -5.90 10.49
CA LYS A 48 10.14 -5.09 10.82
C LYS A 48 9.90 -3.59 10.62
N ALA A 49 9.17 -3.21 9.57
CA ALA A 49 8.78 -1.83 9.34
C ALA A 49 7.87 -1.31 10.46
N ALA A 50 6.88 -2.09 10.90
CA ALA A 50 5.97 -1.69 11.97
C ALA A 50 6.71 -1.51 13.31
N GLU A 51 7.67 -2.38 13.62
CA GLU A 51 8.54 -2.23 14.78
C GLU A 51 9.42 -0.98 14.69
N MET A 52 10.08 -0.77 13.55
CA MET A 52 10.94 0.39 13.34
C MET A 52 10.15 1.69 13.40
N TRP A 53 8.98 1.74 12.77
CA TRP A 53 8.10 2.91 12.81
C TRP A 53 7.66 3.27 14.22
N ARG A 54 7.38 2.28 15.08
CA ARG A 54 7.06 2.54 16.50
C ARG A 54 8.24 3.12 17.26
N LYS A 55 9.47 2.71 16.94
CA LYS A 55 10.71 3.18 17.58
C LYS A 55 11.19 4.53 17.06
N MET A 56 10.80 4.92 15.84
CA MET A 56 11.18 6.22 15.25
C MET A 56 10.60 7.40 16.05
N SER A 57 11.42 8.42 16.21
CA SER A 57 11.04 9.71 16.79
C SER A 57 10.15 10.52 15.85
N GLU A 58 9.46 11.53 16.39
CA GLU A 58 8.58 12.39 15.60
C GLU A 58 9.33 13.13 14.49
N ASN A 59 10.57 13.55 14.75
CA ASN A 59 11.43 14.22 13.78
C ASN A 59 11.77 13.31 12.59
N GLU A 60 11.95 12.01 12.82
CA GLU A 60 12.21 11.04 11.75
C GLU A 60 10.93 10.71 10.96
N LYS A 61 9.76 10.84 11.59
CA LYS A 61 8.46 10.63 10.96
C LYS A 61 7.95 11.86 10.20
N ALA A 62 8.36 13.06 10.62
CA ALA A 62 7.96 14.35 10.06
C ALA A 62 7.94 14.39 8.52
N PRO A 63 9.00 13.97 7.79
CA PRO A 63 8.97 14.01 6.32
C PRO A 63 7.85 13.14 5.73
N TYR A 64 7.53 12.00 6.34
CA TYR A 64 6.46 11.12 5.87
C TYR A 64 5.08 11.70 6.19
N TYR A 65 4.93 12.42 7.30
CA TYR A 65 3.71 13.18 7.63
C TYR A 65 3.48 14.33 6.65
N GLU A 66 4.53 15.07 6.28
CA GLU A 66 4.43 16.13 5.27
C GLU A 66 4.03 15.58 3.90
N MET A 67 4.65 14.47 3.46
CA MET A 67 4.25 13.76 2.24
C MET A 67 2.78 13.34 2.30
N ALA A 68 2.35 12.76 3.42
CA ALA A 68 0.97 12.36 3.64
C ALA A 68 0.00 13.55 3.60
N LYS A 69 0.39 14.69 4.19
CA LYS A 69 -0.39 15.94 4.18
C LYS A 69 -0.54 16.53 2.79
N ASN A 70 0.46 16.35 1.92
CA ASN A 70 0.46 16.85 0.55
C ASN A 70 -0.04 15.82 -0.49
N ALA A 71 -0.30 14.56 -0.08
CA ALA A 71 -0.71 13.51 -1.01
C ALA A 71 -2.06 13.82 -1.68
N PRO A 72 -2.17 13.65 -3.01
CA PRO A 72 -3.38 14.00 -3.77
C PRO A 72 -4.57 13.12 -3.37
N LYS A 73 -5.77 13.71 -3.35
CA LYS A 73 -7.02 12.96 -3.11
C LYS A 73 -7.29 12.03 -4.30
N ARG A 74 -7.17 10.72 -4.08
CA ARG A 74 -7.55 9.73 -5.10
C ARG A 74 -9.05 9.79 -5.33
N LYS A 75 -9.48 10.09 -6.57
CA LYS A 75 -10.90 10.03 -6.95
C LYS A 75 -11.42 8.62 -6.67
N LYS A 76 -12.46 8.51 -5.82
CA LYS A 76 -13.16 7.24 -5.61
C LYS A 76 -13.67 6.78 -6.98
N ARG A 77 -13.14 5.67 -7.50
CA ARG A 77 -13.66 5.06 -8.73
C ARG A 77 -15.13 4.75 -8.45
N LYS A 78 -16.06 5.39 -9.16
CA LYS A 78 -17.49 5.06 -9.06
C LYS A 78 -17.61 3.55 -9.29
N SER A 79 -18.00 2.86 -8.24
CA SER A 79 -17.82 1.41 -8.12
C SER A 79 -18.40 0.67 -9.34
N GLY A 80 -17.68 -0.34 -9.83
CA GLY A 80 -18.17 -1.32 -10.79
C GLY A 80 -19.33 -2.19 -10.26
N ARG A 81 -20.10 -1.71 -9.28
CA ARG A 81 -21.26 -2.39 -8.69
C ARG A 81 -22.34 -2.63 -9.75
N LYS A 82 -22.50 -1.70 -10.72
CA LYS A 82 -23.33 -1.94 -11.92
C LYS A 82 -22.80 -3.10 -12.78
N ARG A 83 -21.49 -3.17 -13.05
CA ARG A 83 -20.89 -4.27 -13.83
C ARG A 83 -20.98 -5.63 -13.13
N ARG A 84 -20.79 -5.68 -11.80
CA ARG A 84 -20.93 -6.92 -11.02
C ARG A 84 -22.38 -7.43 -10.98
N ARG A 85 -23.38 -6.55 -10.82
CA ARG A 85 -24.80 -6.93 -10.92
C ARG A 85 -25.16 -7.45 -12.31
N ALA A 86 -24.71 -6.78 -13.38
CA ALA A 86 -24.96 -7.20 -14.75
C ALA A 86 -24.36 -8.58 -15.08
N ARG A 87 -23.16 -8.89 -14.58
CA ARG A 87 -22.53 -10.21 -14.76
C ARG A 87 -23.30 -11.33 -14.05
N ARG A 88 -23.81 -11.08 -12.83
CA ARG A 88 -24.65 -12.06 -12.12
C ARG A 88 -25.99 -12.31 -12.82
N ALA A 89 -26.63 -11.27 -13.36
CA ALA A 89 -27.89 -11.42 -14.09
C ALA A 89 -27.73 -12.26 -15.37
N ARG A 90 -26.63 -12.08 -16.12
CA ARG A 90 -26.34 -12.90 -17.32
C ARG A 90 -26.11 -14.37 -16.98
N SER A 91 -25.46 -14.66 -15.86
CA SER A 91 -25.22 -16.04 -15.43
C SER A 91 -26.53 -16.80 -15.16
N TYR A 92 -27.50 -16.16 -14.49
CA TYR A 92 -28.79 -16.77 -14.18
C TYR A 92 -29.65 -16.98 -15.44
N SER A 93 -29.66 -15.99 -16.35
CA SER A 93 -30.36 -16.11 -17.63
C SER A 93 -29.83 -17.28 -18.48
N SER A 94 -28.51 -17.48 -18.52
CA SER A 94 -27.89 -18.57 -19.28
C SER A 94 -28.28 -19.95 -18.75
N GLN A 95 -28.45 -20.11 -17.43
CA GLN A 95 -28.88 -21.38 -16.83
C GLN A 95 -30.34 -21.71 -17.13
N ARG A 96 -31.20 -20.68 -17.25
CA ARG A 96 -32.64 -20.84 -17.55
C ARG A 96 -32.91 -21.16 -19.02
N SER A 97 -32.04 -20.70 -19.93
CA SER A 97 -32.11 -21.05 -21.36
C SER A 97 -31.73 -22.51 -21.62
N THR A 98 -30.75 -23.05 -20.89
CA THR A 98 -30.32 -24.45 -21.06
C THR A 98 -31.32 -25.48 -20.53
N SER A 99 -32.18 -25.10 -19.58
CA SER A 99 -33.22 -25.98 -19.03
C SER A 99 -34.48 -26.05 -19.90
N SER A 100 -34.67 -25.11 -20.83
CA SER A 100 -35.88 -25.02 -21.69
C SER A 100 -35.73 -25.73 -23.04
N SER A 101 -34.57 -26.31 -23.34
CA SER A 101 -34.27 -26.95 -24.64
C SER A 101 -34.28 -28.48 -24.57
N ARG A 102 -34.90 -29.05 -23.54
CA ARG A 102 -35.06 -30.50 -23.33
C ARG A 102 -36.53 -30.82 -23.11
N ASP A 103 -37.32 -30.72 -24.17
CA ASP A 103 -38.63 -31.37 -24.34
C ASP A 103 -38.78 -31.71 -25.82
#